data_AF-A0ABD1C2Y6-F1
#
_entry.id   AF-A0ABD1C2Y6-F1
#
_cell.length_a   1.000
_cell.length_b   1.000
_cell.length_c   1.000
_cell.angle_alpha   90.00
_cell.angle_beta   90.00
_cell.angle_gamma   90.00
#
_symmetry.space_group_name_H-M   'P 1'
#
loop_
_entity.id
_entity.type
_entity.pdbx_description
1 polymer ?
#
loop_
_entity_poly.entity_id
_entity_poly.type
_entity_poly.pdbx_seq_one_letter_code
_entity_poly.pdbx_strand_id
1 'polypeptide(L)'
;MLIFFDGSDHSLRGILSVLDDFFRMSGLGINLLKSTLFLDGNDPVILHDMATRFGLSEGSFPVKYLGVPLLPNKMRAQDFQPLIDRLNSRFTSWTNRHLSFAGRLQLIQSVIYSVINFWASIFMLPNSCLLNIEKLCNAFLWSGSTLSAKNAKISWDSVCTPKSSGGLSLRRLAKWNNVLGLKLIWLIFTKAGSLWVSWVRTHLIGSQSFWDITSSYLHGSWMWRRLLKLRHIARSFLFRRIGMGNTCSFGGITGQVGVPLFSRSANNTPVSPAFQSMPLFLEQFSMVIG
;
A
#
# COMPACT_ATOMS: atom_id res chain seq x y z
N MET A 1 -17.33 4.13 5.39
CA MET A 1 -17.39 2.71 4.96
C MET A 1 -17.36 2.69 3.44
N LEU A 2 -16.78 1.66 2.82
CA LEU A 2 -16.78 1.49 1.36
C LEU A 2 -17.33 0.09 1.07
N ILE A 3 -18.32 -0.02 0.19
CA ILE A 3 -18.99 -1.27 -0.15
C ILE A 3 -18.88 -1.47 -1.65
N PHE A 4 -18.47 -2.67 -2.08
CA PHE A 4 -18.48 -3.09 -3.46
C PHE A 4 -19.66 -4.00 -3.70
N PHE A 5 -20.32 -3.82 -4.83
CA PHE A 5 -21.43 -4.66 -5.28
C PHE A 5 -21.42 -4.74 -6.80
N ASP A 6 -22.25 -5.60 -7.36
CA ASP A 6 -22.33 -5.95 -8.77
C ASP A 6 -22.94 -4.84 -9.67
N GLY A 7 -23.32 -3.69 -9.10
CA GLY A 7 -23.97 -2.60 -9.83
C GLY A 7 -25.47 -2.82 -10.04
N SER A 8 -26.08 -3.88 -9.49
CA SER A 8 -27.52 -4.12 -9.63
C SER A 8 -28.35 -3.32 -8.61
N ASP A 9 -29.53 -2.88 -9.04
CA ASP A 9 -30.50 -2.17 -8.20
C ASP A 9 -30.96 -3.04 -7.02
N HIS A 10 -31.10 -4.36 -7.24
CA HIS A 10 -31.43 -5.33 -6.21
C HIS A 10 -30.37 -5.40 -5.11
N SER A 11 -29.09 -5.51 -5.49
CA SER A 11 -27.99 -5.56 -4.52
C SER A 11 -27.89 -4.26 -3.71
N LEU A 12 -28.07 -3.10 -4.34
CA LEU A 12 -28.06 -1.82 -3.65
C LEU A 12 -29.20 -1.69 -2.64
N ARG A 13 -30.43 -2.11 -3.00
CA ARG A 13 -31.56 -2.20 -2.05
C ARG A 13 -31.24 -3.10 -0.87
N GLY A 14 -30.71 -4.29 -1.13
CA GLY A 14 -30.34 -5.23 -0.08
C GLY A 14 -29.30 -4.64 0.89
N ILE A 15 -28.29 -3.96 0.37
CA ILE A 15 -27.27 -3.28 1.17
C ILE A 15 -27.90 -2.20 2.07
N LEU A 16 -28.75 -1.34 1.50
CA LEU A 16 -29.42 -0.29 2.27
C LEU A 16 -30.36 -0.87 3.34
N SER A 17 -31.06 -1.98 3.03
CA SER A 17 -31.89 -2.69 4.01
C SER A 17 -31.08 -3.21 5.19
N VAL A 18 -29.95 -3.88 4.92
CA VAL A 18 -29.06 -4.40 5.98
C VAL A 18 -28.49 -3.26 6.83
N LEU A 19 -28.20 -2.11 6.23
CA LEU A 19 -27.72 -0.94 6.95
C LEU A 19 -28.81 -0.28 7.79
N ASP A 20 -30.07 -0.31 7.36
CA ASP A 20 -31.21 0.11 8.17
C ASP A 20 -31.43 -0.84 9.36
N ASP A 21 -31.36 -2.15 9.14
CA ASP A 21 -31.43 -3.13 10.23
C ASP A 21 -30.31 -2.92 11.25
N PHE A 22 -29.08 -2.67 10.77
CA PHE A 22 -27.96 -2.30 11.64
C PHE A 22 -28.21 -1.02 12.41
N PHE A 23 -28.80 0.01 11.79
CA PHE A 23 -29.20 1.24 12.46
C PHE A 23 -30.21 0.98 13.57
N ARG A 24 -31.24 0.15 13.32
CA ARG A 24 -32.25 -0.21 14.32
C ARG A 24 -31.65 -0.91 15.54
N MET A 25 -30.63 -1.75 15.33
CA MET A 25 -29.97 -2.49 16.41
C MET A 25 -28.93 -1.65 17.17
N SER A 26 -28.16 -0.81 16.47
CA SER A 26 -26.99 -0.12 17.04
C SER A 26 -27.22 1.37 17.35
N GLY A 27 -28.26 1.98 16.77
CA GLY A 27 -28.47 3.43 16.75
C GLY A 27 -27.53 4.18 15.79
N LEU A 28 -26.66 3.50 15.05
CA LEU A 28 -25.71 4.12 14.11
C LEU A 28 -26.23 4.09 12.67
N GLY A 29 -26.72 5.23 12.20
CA GLY A 29 -27.33 5.37 10.87
C GLY A 29 -26.34 5.81 9.80
N ILE A 30 -26.62 5.44 8.56
CA ILE A 30 -25.92 5.99 7.41
C ILE A 30 -26.38 7.42 7.13
N ASN A 31 -25.44 8.29 6.76
CA ASN A 31 -25.77 9.63 6.29
C ASN A 31 -25.84 9.60 4.76
N LEU A 32 -27.05 9.57 4.21
CA LEU A 32 -27.26 9.51 2.76
C LEU A 32 -26.66 10.71 2.02
N LEU A 33 -26.70 11.91 2.62
CA LEU A 33 -26.11 13.12 2.03
C LEU A 33 -24.57 13.08 1.94
N LYS A 34 -23.92 12.28 2.79
CA LYS A 34 -22.46 12.04 2.73
C LYS A 34 -22.10 10.75 2.01
N SER A 35 -23.10 9.97 1.62
CA SER A 35 -22.91 8.68 0.95
C SER A 35 -22.92 8.90 -0.55
N THR A 36 -21.82 8.53 -1.19
CA THR A 36 -21.64 8.70 -2.63
C THR A 36 -21.65 7.37 -3.35
N LEU A 37 -22.41 7.32 -4.45
CA LEU A 37 -22.47 6.18 -5.35
C LEU A 37 -21.46 6.38 -6.50
N PHE A 38 -20.72 5.34 -6.84
CA PHE A 38 -19.82 5.32 -7.99
C PHE A 38 -20.16 4.12 -8.85
N LEU A 39 -20.15 4.30 -10.18
CA LEU A 39 -20.29 3.21 -11.14
C LEU A 39 -19.01 3.08 -11.97
N ASP A 40 -18.64 1.83 -12.22
CA ASP A 40 -17.60 1.50 -13.19
C ASP A 40 -18.18 1.62 -14.61
N GLY A 41 -17.35 1.96 -15.61
CA GLY A 41 -17.78 2.09 -17.01
C GLY A 41 -18.43 3.42 -17.42
N ASN A 42 -18.57 4.38 -16.49
CA ASN A 42 -18.89 5.79 -16.77
C ASN A 42 -20.19 6.03 -17.58
N ASP A 43 -21.26 5.26 -17.34
CA ASP A 43 -22.60 5.61 -17.82
C ASP A 43 -23.26 6.59 -16.82
N PRO A 44 -23.23 7.90 -17.10
CA PRO A 44 -23.72 8.91 -16.16
C PRO A 44 -25.25 8.85 -16.02
N VAL A 45 -25.95 8.32 -17.01
CA VAL A 45 -27.42 8.25 -17.00
C VAL A 45 -27.88 7.22 -15.97
N ILE A 46 -27.27 6.03 -16.01
CA ILE A 46 -27.54 4.96 -15.04
C ILE A 46 -27.15 5.39 -13.64
N LEU A 47 -26.00 6.08 -13.49
CA LEU A 47 -25.54 6.58 -12.20
C LEU A 47 -26.53 7.58 -11.59
N HIS A 48 -26.93 8.58 -12.38
CA HIS A 48 -27.86 9.62 -11.95
C HIS A 48 -29.22 9.04 -11.55
N ASP A 49 -29.76 8.16 -12.37
CA ASP A 49 -31.04 7.49 -12.14
C ASP A 49 -31.00 6.64 -10.86
N MET A 50 -29.94 5.84 -10.67
CA MET A 50 -29.77 5.02 -9.46
C MET A 50 -29.55 5.89 -8.20
N ALA A 51 -28.69 6.91 -8.28
CA ALA A 51 -28.44 7.82 -7.17
C ALA A 51 -29.71 8.55 -6.72
N THR A 52 -30.52 9.02 -7.68
CA THR A 52 -31.79 9.69 -7.42
C THR A 52 -32.81 8.75 -6.78
N ARG A 53 -32.94 7.52 -7.29
CA ARG A 53 -33.86 6.51 -6.71
C ARG A 53 -33.57 6.20 -5.25
N PHE A 54 -32.30 6.18 -4.85
CA PHE A 54 -31.88 5.81 -3.49
C PHE A 54 -31.51 7.00 -2.61
N GLY A 55 -31.66 8.23 -3.10
CA GLY A 55 -31.31 9.45 -2.36
C GLY A 55 -29.82 9.56 -2.02
N LEU A 56 -28.95 8.99 -2.85
CA LEU A 56 -27.49 9.06 -2.72
C LEU A 56 -26.92 10.19 -3.57
N SER A 57 -25.76 10.71 -3.20
CA SER A 57 -25.03 11.66 -4.05
C SER A 57 -24.21 10.93 -5.12
N GLU A 58 -24.12 11.51 -6.31
CA GLU A 58 -23.27 10.97 -7.38
C GLU A 58 -21.79 11.26 -7.08
N GLY A 59 -20.96 10.25 -7.18
CA GLY A 59 -19.52 10.35 -7.04
C GLY A 59 -18.80 10.26 -8.39
N SER A 60 -17.73 11.02 -8.54
CA SER A 60 -16.81 10.92 -9.68
C SER A 60 -15.38 10.70 -9.22
N PHE A 61 -14.58 9.99 -10.01
CA PHE A 61 -13.16 9.83 -9.75
C PHE A 61 -12.36 11.01 -10.31
N PRO A 62 -11.23 11.40 -9.69
CA PRO A 62 -10.60 10.80 -8.50
C PRO A 62 -11.21 11.28 -7.17
N VAL A 63 -11.39 10.36 -6.22
CA VAL A 63 -11.93 10.67 -4.88
C VAL A 63 -10.95 10.33 -3.77
N LYS A 64 -10.91 11.13 -2.71
CA LYS A 64 -10.03 10.88 -1.56
C LYS A 64 -10.71 9.94 -0.57
N TYR A 65 -10.05 8.82 -0.26
CA TYR A 65 -10.50 7.87 0.75
C TYR A 65 -9.37 7.57 1.74
N LEU A 66 -9.64 7.68 3.03
CA LEU A 66 -8.65 7.49 4.12
C LEU A 66 -7.34 8.28 3.92
N GLY A 67 -7.43 9.44 3.28
CA GLY A 67 -6.27 10.31 3.06
C GLY A 67 -5.45 10.04 1.80
N VAL A 68 -5.83 9.04 0.98
CA VAL A 68 -5.21 8.72 -0.31
C VAL A 68 -6.19 8.88 -1.47
N PRO A 69 -5.72 9.23 -2.68
CA PRO A 69 -6.57 9.27 -3.85
C PRO A 69 -6.96 7.84 -4.29
N LEU A 70 -8.25 7.62 -4.50
CA LEU A 70 -8.79 6.48 -5.23
C LEU A 70 -8.88 6.86 -6.70
N LEU A 71 -8.17 6.11 -7.54
CA LEU A 71 -8.10 6.30 -8.98
C LEU A 71 -8.49 4.99 -9.66
N PRO A 72 -9.32 5.03 -10.72
CA PRO A 72 -9.66 3.85 -11.51
C PRO A 72 -8.48 3.40 -12.37
N ASN A 73 -7.62 4.35 -12.73
CA ASN A 73 -6.51 4.13 -13.65
C ASN A 73 -5.17 3.98 -12.93
N LYS A 74 -4.19 3.42 -13.65
CA LYS A 74 -2.79 3.38 -13.21
C LYS A 74 -2.31 4.79 -12.82
N MET A 75 -1.80 4.91 -11.60
CA MET A 75 -1.27 6.17 -11.12
C MET A 75 -0.03 6.62 -11.88
N ARG A 76 -0.04 7.90 -12.27
CA ARG A 76 1.04 8.65 -12.88
C ARG A 76 1.85 9.34 -11.79
N ALA A 77 3.04 9.85 -12.14
CA ALA A 77 3.88 10.58 -11.21
C ALA A 77 3.17 11.78 -10.55
N GLN A 78 2.26 12.44 -11.28
CA GLN A 78 1.48 13.59 -10.81
C GLN A 78 0.48 13.21 -9.71
N ASP A 79 -0.03 11.98 -9.69
CA ASP A 79 -1.02 11.54 -8.69
C ASP A 79 -0.39 11.39 -7.29
N PHE A 80 0.95 11.38 -7.20
CA PHE A 80 1.69 11.38 -5.95
C PHE A 80 2.03 12.79 -5.44
N GLN A 81 1.62 13.85 -6.15
CA GLN A 81 1.83 15.23 -5.69
C GLN A 81 1.25 15.50 -4.29
N PRO A 82 0.05 15.00 -3.93
CA PRO A 82 -0.48 15.17 -2.57
C PRO A 82 0.41 14.57 -1.47
N LEU A 83 1.14 13.48 -1.77
CA LEU A 83 2.13 12.93 -0.85
C LEU A 83 3.31 13.89 -0.69
N ILE A 84 3.85 14.38 -1.81
CA ILE A 84 4.97 15.33 -1.81
C ILE A 84 4.61 16.61 -1.05
N ASP A 85 3.44 17.17 -1.30
CA ASP A 85 2.95 18.39 -0.64
C ASP A 85 2.79 18.18 0.87
N ARG A 86 2.29 17.00 1.28
CA ARG A 86 2.17 16.63 2.69
C ARG A 86 3.53 16.50 3.37
N LEU A 87 4.53 15.97 2.68
CA LEU A 87 5.90 15.88 3.21
C LEU A 87 6.54 17.28 3.29
N ASN A 88 6.38 18.10 2.25
CA ASN A 88 6.86 19.48 2.23
C ASN A 88 6.25 20.31 3.35
N SER A 89 4.95 20.22 3.61
CA SER A 89 4.33 20.96 4.71
C SER A 89 4.89 20.58 6.07
N ARG A 90 5.21 19.29 6.28
CA ARG A 90 5.91 18.82 7.48
C ARG A 90 7.31 19.41 7.58
N PHE A 91 8.10 19.31 6.52
CA PHE A 91 9.46 19.88 6.53
C PHE A 91 9.43 21.39 6.79
N THR A 92 8.59 22.15 6.09
CA THR A 92 8.45 23.61 6.28
C THR A 92 8.06 23.96 7.72
N SER A 93 7.18 23.17 8.35
CA SER A 93 6.80 23.39 9.76
C SER A 93 7.95 23.18 10.75
N TRP A 94 9.00 22.47 10.35
CA TRP A 94 10.19 22.20 11.15
C TRP A 94 11.38 23.09 10.80
N THR A 95 11.43 23.65 9.59
CA THR A 95 12.52 24.56 9.16
C THR A 95 12.68 25.76 10.10
N ASN A 96 11.57 26.28 10.64
CA ASN A 96 11.59 27.43 11.57
C ASN A 96 11.96 27.04 13.01
N ARG A 97 12.27 25.76 13.28
CA ARG A 97 12.67 25.26 14.59
C ARG A 97 14.18 25.05 14.59
N HIS A 98 14.88 25.57 15.60
CA HIS A 98 16.32 25.31 15.78
C HIS A 98 16.57 23.85 16.23
N LEU A 99 16.51 22.93 15.28
CA LEU A 99 16.66 21.49 15.52
C LEU A 99 18.13 21.06 15.38
N SER A 100 18.60 20.27 16.35
CA SER A 100 19.89 19.60 16.23
C SER A 100 19.89 18.61 15.06
N PHE A 101 21.09 18.20 14.62
CA PHE A 101 21.23 17.16 13.58
C PHE A 101 20.52 15.87 13.99
N ALA A 102 20.70 15.43 15.23
CA ALA A 102 20.03 14.25 15.77
C ALA A 102 18.50 14.41 15.81
N GLY A 103 17.99 15.60 16.16
CA GLY A 103 16.56 15.89 16.14
C GLY A 103 15.96 15.78 14.74
N ARG A 104 16.65 16.33 13.73
CA ARG A 104 16.24 16.23 12.31
C ARG A 104 16.22 14.77 11.83
N LEU A 105 17.26 14.00 12.16
CA LEU A 105 17.33 12.57 11.86
C LEU A 105 16.14 11.80 12.46
N GLN A 106 15.82 12.07 13.73
CA GLN A 106 14.72 11.42 14.43
C GLN A 106 13.36 11.74 13.80
N LEU A 107 13.13 12.98 13.34
CA LEU A 107 11.89 13.37 12.66
C LEU A 107 11.74 12.66 11.31
N ILE A 108 12.83 12.51 10.56
CA ILE A 108 12.82 11.73 9.31
C ILE A 108 12.42 10.28 9.60
N GLN A 109 13.06 9.66 10.60
CA GLN A 109 12.83 8.25 10.93
C GLN A 109 11.43 7.96 11.48
N SER A 110 10.91 8.84 12.34
CA SER A 110 9.64 8.61 13.04
C SER A 110 8.43 9.11 12.26
N VAL A 111 8.51 10.31 11.66
CA VAL A 111 7.35 10.96 11.03
C VAL A 111 7.35 10.75 9.52
N ILE A 112 8.43 11.13 8.84
CA ILE A 112 8.49 11.10 7.37
C ILE A 112 8.36 9.67 6.86
N TYR A 113 9.13 8.74 7.43
CA TYR A 113 9.04 7.32 7.07
C TYR A 113 7.68 6.72 7.42
N SER A 114 7.00 7.16 8.48
CA SER A 114 5.63 6.71 8.78
C SER A 114 4.66 7.10 7.67
N VAL A 115 4.71 8.36 7.20
CA VAL A 115 3.87 8.82 6.09
C VAL A 115 4.18 8.06 4.80
N ILE A 116 5.46 7.86 4.48
CA ILE A 116 5.86 7.12 3.28
C ILE A 116 5.43 5.67 3.37
N ASN A 117 5.59 5.02 4.53
CA ASN A 117 5.16 3.63 4.74
C ASN A 117 3.67 3.44 4.51
N PHE A 118 2.85 4.38 4.98
CA PHE A 118 1.41 4.35 4.74
C PHE A 118 1.06 4.42 3.25
N TRP A 119 1.73 5.27 2.48
CA TRP A 119 1.51 5.35 1.03
C TRP A 119 2.08 4.15 0.28
N ALA A 120 3.28 3.72 0.64
CA ALA A 120 4.00 2.63 -0.02
C ALA A 120 3.40 1.24 0.27
N SER A 121 2.64 1.08 1.36
CA SER A 121 1.89 -0.15 1.60
C SER A 121 0.69 -0.27 0.66
N ILE A 122 0.03 0.85 0.35
CA ILE A 122 -1.15 0.90 -0.52
C ILE A 122 -0.73 0.91 -2.00
N PHE A 123 0.34 1.63 -2.33
CA PHE A 123 0.76 1.90 -3.70
C PHE A 123 2.24 1.61 -3.93
N MET A 124 2.55 1.00 -5.07
CA MET A 124 3.92 0.90 -5.54
C MET A 124 4.39 2.25 -6.07
N LEU A 125 5.17 2.98 -5.26
CA LEU A 125 5.63 4.33 -5.59
C LEU A 125 6.63 4.34 -6.78
N PRO A 126 6.51 5.26 -7.75
CA PRO A 126 7.47 5.42 -8.83
C PRO A 126 8.85 5.83 -8.31
N ASN A 127 9.92 5.36 -8.95
CA ASN A 127 11.29 5.70 -8.57
C ASN A 127 11.54 7.22 -8.59
N SER A 128 10.96 7.97 -9.52
CA SER A 128 11.08 9.43 -9.59
C SER A 128 10.53 10.11 -8.33
N CYS A 129 9.37 9.64 -7.83
CA CYS A 129 8.77 10.12 -6.59
C CYS A 129 9.67 9.80 -5.39
N LEU A 130 10.16 8.56 -5.29
CA LEU A 130 11.05 8.14 -4.21
C LEU A 130 12.35 8.94 -4.16
N LEU A 131 12.98 9.17 -5.32
CA LEU A 131 14.19 9.98 -5.42
C LEU A 131 13.94 11.44 -5.03
N ASN A 132 12.78 12.00 -5.39
CA ASN A 132 12.41 13.35 -4.97
C ASN A 132 12.27 13.44 -3.43
N ILE A 133 11.61 12.46 -2.81
CA ILE A 133 11.48 12.40 -1.35
C ILE A 133 12.84 12.24 -0.67
N GLU A 134 13.73 11.39 -1.18
CA GLU A 134 15.09 11.25 -0.65
C GLU A 134 15.88 12.55 -0.75
N LYS A 135 15.73 13.32 -1.85
CA LYS A 135 16.34 14.66 -1.98
C LYS A 135 15.85 15.62 -0.90
N LEU A 136 14.54 15.65 -0.63
CA LEU A 136 13.96 16.46 0.44
C LEU A 136 14.50 16.06 1.81
N CYS A 137 14.58 14.75 2.09
CA CYS A 137 15.14 14.23 3.34
C CYS A 137 16.62 14.62 3.49
N ASN A 138 17.39 14.53 2.42
CA ASN A 138 18.81 14.88 2.40
C ASN A 138 19.01 16.39 2.65
N ALA A 139 18.28 17.25 1.94
CA ALA A 139 18.33 18.68 2.16
C ALA A 139 17.99 19.03 3.62
N PHE A 140 16.87 18.53 4.13
CA PHE A 140 16.41 18.79 5.48
C PHE A 140 17.42 18.32 6.54
N LEU A 141 17.97 17.11 6.39
CA LEU A 141 18.93 16.54 7.35
C LEU A 141 20.17 17.42 7.51
N TRP A 142 20.69 17.99 6.42
CA TRP A 142 21.94 18.76 6.46
C TRP A 142 21.72 20.25 6.70
N SER A 143 20.83 20.90 5.97
CA SER A 143 20.64 22.36 6.04
C SER A 143 19.51 22.79 6.99
N GLY A 144 18.63 21.87 7.37
CA GLY A 144 17.44 22.19 8.16
C GLY A 144 16.33 22.82 7.32
N SER A 145 16.54 22.98 6.01
CA SER A 145 15.52 23.42 5.06
C SER A 145 15.44 22.47 3.87
N THR A 146 14.35 22.54 3.11
CA THR A 146 14.17 21.77 1.88
C THR A 146 14.76 22.45 0.64
N LEU A 147 15.18 23.71 0.76
CA LEU A 147 15.58 24.56 -0.36
C LEU A 147 16.99 24.29 -0.87
N SER A 148 17.87 23.74 -0.02
CA SER A 148 19.24 23.48 -0.43
C SER A 148 19.88 22.31 0.29
N ALA A 149 20.44 21.38 -0.48
CA ALA A 149 21.34 20.33 -0.02
C ALA A 149 22.83 20.72 -0.11
N LYS A 150 23.14 22.02 -0.33
CA LYS A 150 24.53 22.50 -0.50
C LYS A 150 25.47 22.14 0.64
N ASN A 151 24.94 21.86 1.83
CA ASN A 151 25.71 21.51 3.02
C ASN A 151 25.82 19.98 3.25
N ALA A 152 25.43 19.14 2.28
CA ALA A 152 25.52 17.70 2.40
C ALA A 152 27.00 17.25 2.38
N LYS A 153 27.47 16.73 3.52
CA LYS A 153 28.87 16.30 3.68
C LYS A 153 29.13 14.88 3.21
N ILE A 154 28.08 14.06 3.17
CA ILE A 154 28.15 12.61 2.92
C ILE A 154 27.08 12.26 1.90
N SER A 155 27.38 11.31 1.01
CA SER A 155 26.40 10.79 0.06
C SER A 155 25.20 10.15 0.78
N TRP A 156 24.01 10.25 0.19
CA TRP A 156 22.81 9.67 0.78
C TRP A 156 22.90 8.13 0.90
N ASP A 157 23.64 7.48 -0.01
CA ASP A 157 23.96 6.05 0.09
C ASP A 157 24.68 5.69 1.39
N SER A 158 25.75 6.39 1.71
CA SER A 158 26.53 6.17 2.93
C SER A 158 25.72 6.51 4.18
N VAL A 159 24.85 7.52 4.11
CA VAL A 159 23.92 7.86 5.20
C VAL A 159 22.93 6.72 5.48
N CYS A 160 22.50 6.01 4.43
CA CYS A 160 21.56 4.89 4.55
C CYS A 160 22.21 3.56 4.96
N THR A 161 23.52 3.49 5.18
CA THR A 161 24.14 2.25 5.68
C THR A 161 23.84 2.05 7.17
N PRO A 162 23.96 0.80 7.68
CA PRO A 162 23.81 0.52 9.10
C PRO A 162 24.80 1.32 9.96
N LYS A 163 24.42 1.60 11.22
CA LYS A 163 25.30 2.28 12.18
C LYS A 163 26.62 1.53 12.41
N SER A 164 26.59 0.19 12.36
CA SER A 164 27.78 -0.66 12.44
C SER A 164 28.78 -0.43 11.30
N SER A 165 28.31 0.09 10.17
CA SER A 165 29.13 0.42 8.99
C SER A 165 29.38 1.93 8.85
N GLY A 166 29.16 2.71 9.94
CA GLY A 166 29.38 4.16 9.97
C GLY A 166 28.24 5.02 9.40
N GLY A 167 27.09 4.42 9.04
CA GLY A 167 25.93 5.16 8.55
C GLY A 167 24.94 5.58 9.63
N LEU A 168 23.80 6.15 9.21
CA LEU A 168 22.74 6.63 10.11
C LEU A 168 21.52 5.72 10.17
N SER A 169 21.60 4.50 9.60
CA SER A 169 20.50 3.53 9.55
C SER A 169 19.21 4.06 8.91
N LEU A 170 19.33 5.06 8.02
CA LEU A 170 18.24 5.50 7.17
C LEU A 170 17.99 4.46 6.07
N ARG A 171 16.74 4.37 5.59
CA ARG A 171 16.35 3.35 4.60
C ARG A 171 16.32 3.99 3.22
N ARG A 172 16.97 3.33 2.24
CA ARG A 172 16.78 3.66 0.83
C ARG A 172 15.35 3.35 0.44
N LEU A 173 14.58 4.36 0.04
CA LEU A 173 13.14 4.23 -0.19
C LEU A 173 12.85 3.32 -1.39
N ALA A 174 13.69 3.35 -2.43
CA ALA A 174 13.59 2.45 -3.56
C ALA A 174 13.69 0.97 -3.17
N LYS A 175 14.64 0.63 -2.28
CA LYS A 175 14.77 -0.73 -1.73
C LYS A 175 13.58 -1.09 -0.85
N TRP A 176 13.14 -0.15 -0.01
CA TRP A 176 12.01 -0.35 0.89
C TRP A 176 10.68 -0.60 0.15
N ASN A 177 10.44 0.11 -0.95
CA ASN A 177 9.27 -0.10 -1.81
C ASN A 177 9.22 -1.53 -2.37
N ASN A 178 10.38 -2.07 -2.78
CA ASN A 178 10.47 -3.48 -3.19
C ASN A 178 10.21 -4.44 -2.02
N VAL A 179 10.72 -4.14 -0.82
CA VAL A 179 10.46 -4.97 0.39
C VAL A 179 8.97 -5.03 0.72
N LEU A 180 8.23 -3.93 0.60
CA LEU A 180 6.79 -3.93 0.80
C LEU A 180 6.06 -4.77 -0.26
N GLY A 181 6.52 -4.73 -1.52
CA GLY A 181 6.03 -5.65 -2.56
C GLY A 181 6.32 -7.12 -2.24
N LEU A 182 7.52 -7.44 -1.75
CA LEU A 182 7.87 -8.80 -1.33
C LEU A 182 7.01 -9.25 -0.15
N LYS A 183 6.69 -8.34 0.78
CA LYS A 183 5.74 -8.61 1.86
C LYS A 183 4.37 -8.98 1.31
N LEU A 184 3.85 -8.27 0.31
CA LEU A 184 2.57 -8.62 -0.33
C LEU A 184 2.63 -10.03 -0.96
N ILE A 185 3.72 -10.36 -1.67
CA ILE A 185 3.91 -11.71 -2.23
C ILE A 185 3.92 -12.76 -1.11
N TRP A 186 4.62 -12.50 -0.02
CA TRP A 186 4.62 -13.38 1.15
C TRP A 186 3.23 -13.58 1.76
N LEU A 187 2.41 -12.53 1.80
CA LEU A 187 1.02 -12.63 2.28
C LEU A 187 0.17 -13.56 1.41
N ILE A 188 0.38 -13.57 0.09
CA ILE A 188 -0.32 -14.51 -0.83
C ILE A 188 -0.05 -15.96 -0.44
N PHE A 189 1.16 -16.28 0.03
CA PHE A 189 1.54 -17.64 0.40
C PHE A 189 1.24 -17.99 1.86
N THR A 190 1.26 -17.02 2.77
CA THR A 190 1.13 -17.28 4.23
C THR A 190 -0.24 -16.99 4.81
N LYS A 191 -0.98 -16.01 4.29
CA LYS A 191 -2.32 -15.65 4.79
C LYS A 191 -3.43 -16.35 3.99
N ALA A 192 -3.39 -17.68 3.97
CA ALA A 192 -4.52 -18.47 3.51
C ALA A 192 -5.75 -18.14 4.39
N GLY A 193 -6.77 -17.50 3.82
CA GLY A 193 -8.00 -17.10 4.53
C GLY A 193 -8.32 -15.60 4.50
N SER A 194 -7.39 -14.73 4.08
CA SER A 194 -7.76 -13.35 3.77
C SER A 194 -8.61 -13.31 2.50
N LEU A 195 -9.72 -12.55 2.50
CA LEU A 195 -10.57 -12.35 1.31
C LEU A 195 -9.76 -11.89 0.09
N TRP A 196 -8.79 -11.01 0.30
CA TRP A 196 -7.89 -10.56 -0.77
C TRP A 196 -7.03 -11.71 -1.32
N VAL A 197 -6.44 -12.54 -0.46
CA VAL A 197 -5.66 -13.70 -0.91
C VAL A 197 -6.56 -14.69 -1.67
N SER A 198 -7.78 -14.91 -1.18
CA SER A 198 -8.77 -15.76 -1.86
C SER A 198 -9.11 -15.18 -3.24
N TRP A 199 -9.42 -13.88 -3.32
CA TRP A 199 -9.74 -13.21 -4.57
C TRP A 199 -8.59 -13.26 -5.58
N VAL A 200 -7.35 -12.94 -5.15
CA VAL A 200 -6.14 -13.01 -5.99
C VAL A 200 -5.93 -14.44 -6.49
N ARG A 201 -6.12 -15.45 -5.63
CA ARG A 201 -5.99 -16.85 -6.04
C ARG A 201 -7.04 -17.24 -7.07
N THR A 202 -8.29 -16.85 -6.88
CA THR A 202 -9.38 -17.21 -7.80
C THR A 202 -9.32 -16.45 -9.13
N HIS A 203 -9.07 -15.14 -9.10
CA HIS A 203 -9.21 -14.27 -10.27
C HIS A 203 -7.91 -13.97 -11.01
N LEU A 204 -6.76 -13.93 -10.31
CA LEU A 204 -5.47 -13.57 -10.92
C LEU A 204 -4.54 -14.78 -11.12
N ILE A 205 -4.50 -15.71 -10.18
CA ILE A 205 -3.66 -16.91 -10.26
C ILE A 205 -4.41 -18.07 -10.94
N GLY A 206 -5.70 -18.24 -10.61
CA GLY A 206 -6.52 -19.33 -11.09
C GLY A 206 -5.93 -20.69 -10.72
N SER A 207 -5.86 -21.59 -11.71
CA SER A 207 -5.25 -22.92 -11.59
C SER A 207 -3.73 -22.92 -11.80
N GLN A 208 -3.12 -21.78 -12.14
CA GLN A 208 -1.70 -21.70 -12.46
C GLN A 208 -0.83 -21.56 -11.20
N SER A 209 0.47 -21.84 -11.34
CA SER A 209 1.44 -21.50 -10.31
C SER A 209 1.78 -20.01 -10.43
N PHE A 210 1.83 -19.30 -9.29
CA PHE A 210 2.24 -17.89 -9.25
C PHE A 210 3.57 -17.61 -9.96
N TRP A 211 4.47 -18.60 -9.99
CA TRP A 211 5.80 -18.49 -10.59
C TRP A 211 5.78 -18.57 -12.12
N ASP A 212 4.77 -19.24 -12.68
CA ASP A 212 4.69 -19.54 -14.12
C ASP A 212 3.72 -18.60 -14.85
N ILE A 213 3.02 -17.71 -14.12
CA ILE A 213 2.13 -16.71 -14.73
C ILE A 213 2.92 -15.84 -15.72
N THR A 214 2.56 -15.87 -17.00
CA THR A 214 3.20 -15.03 -18.01
C THR A 214 2.81 -13.57 -17.78
N SER A 215 3.80 -12.68 -17.70
CA SER A 215 3.55 -11.23 -17.50
C SER A 215 2.82 -10.54 -18.65
N SER A 216 2.61 -11.23 -19.77
CA SER A 216 1.91 -10.72 -20.95
C SER A 216 0.39 -10.90 -20.91
N TYR A 217 -0.15 -11.63 -19.93
CA TYR A 217 -1.60 -11.71 -19.77
C TYR A 217 -2.12 -10.32 -19.38
N LEU A 218 -2.99 -9.75 -20.22
CA LEU A 218 -3.67 -8.46 -20.06
C LEU A 218 -4.56 -8.38 -18.80
N HIS A 219 -4.72 -9.50 -18.09
CA HIS A 219 -5.57 -9.63 -16.93
C HIS A 219 -4.83 -9.26 -15.65
N GLY A 220 -5.18 -8.11 -15.08
CA GLY A 220 -4.80 -7.71 -13.74
C GLY A 220 -4.15 -6.33 -13.64
N SER A 221 -4.33 -5.75 -12.45
CA SER A 221 -3.94 -4.38 -12.20
C SER A 221 -2.45 -4.10 -12.41
N TRP A 222 -2.13 -2.83 -12.61
CA TRP A 222 -0.75 -2.35 -12.66
C TRP A 222 0.08 -2.77 -11.43
N MET A 223 -0.56 -2.86 -10.26
CA MET A 223 0.05 -3.36 -9.03
C MET A 223 0.41 -4.84 -9.16
N TRP A 224 -0.52 -5.66 -9.67
CA TRP A 224 -0.27 -7.09 -9.91
C TRP A 224 0.92 -7.31 -10.83
N ARG A 225 0.95 -6.61 -11.98
CA ARG A 225 2.08 -6.65 -12.93
C ARG A 225 3.40 -6.25 -12.28
N ARG A 226 3.38 -5.28 -11.34
CA ARG A 226 4.56 -4.88 -10.59
C ARG A 226 5.01 -5.97 -9.61
N LEU A 227 4.09 -6.67 -8.94
CA LEU A 227 4.41 -7.81 -8.08
C LEU A 227 5.00 -8.98 -8.88
N LEU A 228 4.47 -9.27 -10.07
CA LEU A 228 5.01 -10.30 -10.94
C LEU A 228 6.47 -10.03 -11.33
N LYS A 229 6.88 -8.76 -11.46
CA LYS A 229 8.28 -8.38 -11.69
C LYS A 229 9.19 -8.65 -10.49
N LEU A 230 8.65 -8.65 -9.26
CA LEU A 230 9.42 -8.94 -8.04
C LEU A 230 9.57 -10.45 -7.77
N ARG A 231 8.97 -11.33 -8.58
CA ARG A 231 9.02 -12.80 -8.40
C ARG A 231 10.44 -13.35 -8.30
N HIS A 232 11.33 -12.92 -9.18
CA HIS A 232 12.72 -13.40 -9.19
C HIS A 232 13.44 -13.13 -7.85
N ILE A 233 13.16 -11.97 -7.24
CA ILE A 233 13.67 -11.63 -5.90
C ILE A 233 12.92 -12.44 -4.85
N ALA A 234 11.59 -12.56 -4.95
CA ALA A 234 10.81 -13.31 -3.97
C ALA A 234 11.20 -14.79 -3.89
N ARG A 235 11.59 -15.40 -5.02
CA ARG A 235 11.99 -16.81 -5.11
C ARG A 235 13.23 -17.13 -4.27
N SER A 236 14.14 -16.17 -4.09
CA SER A 236 15.31 -16.38 -3.22
C SER A 236 15.00 -16.30 -1.73
N PHE A 237 13.80 -15.84 -1.35
CA PHE A 237 13.37 -15.73 0.04
C PHE A 237 12.26 -16.72 0.43
N LEU A 238 11.59 -17.31 -0.56
CA LEU A 238 10.48 -18.25 -0.36
C LEU A 238 10.96 -19.69 -0.57
N PHE A 239 11.15 -20.41 0.53
CA PHE A 239 11.47 -21.84 0.51
C PHE A 239 10.37 -22.64 1.18
N ARG A 240 10.01 -23.78 0.59
CA ARG A 240 9.11 -24.75 1.21
C ARG A 240 9.94 -25.63 2.14
N ARG A 241 9.59 -25.66 3.43
CA ARG A 241 10.16 -26.66 4.35
C ARG A 241 9.39 -27.95 4.13
N ILE A 242 10.06 -28.98 3.61
CA ILE A 242 9.48 -30.31 3.47
C ILE A 242 9.37 -30.88 4.89
N GLY A 243 8.14 -31.04 5.39
CA GLY A 243 7.88 -31.77 6.63
C GLY A 243 7.93 -33.28 6.38
N MET A 244 8.35 -34.05 7.38
CA MET A 244 8.25 -35.51 7.34
C MET A 244 6.78 -35.94 7.35
N GLY A 245 6.37 -36.75 6.36
CA GLY A 245 5.16 -37.58 6.38
C GLY A 245 3.84 -36.89 6.01
N ASN A 246 3.25 -37.35 4.89
CA ASN A 246 1.82 -37.27 4.51
C ASN A 246 1.18 -35.93 4.08
N THR A 247 1.85 -34.78 4.09
CA THR A 247 1.26 -33.52 3.54
C THR A 247 1.92 -33.00 2.27
N CYS A 248 2.73 -33.80 1.58
CA CYS A 248 3.43 -33.37 0.37
C CYS A 248 2.68 -33.76 -0.91
N SER A 249 1.73 -32.93 -1.35
CA SER A 249 1.25 -32.99 -2.74
C SER A 249 2.21 -32.22 -3.66
N PHE A 250 2.90 -32.95 -4.55
CA PHE A 250 3.65 -32.44 -5.70
C PHE A 250 2.64 -31.83 -6.69
N GLY A 251 2.27 -30.56 -6.49
CA GLY A 251 1.26 -29.86 -7.32
C GLY A 251 0.27 -28.99 -6.55
N GLY A 252 0.29 -29.00 -5.22
CA GLY A 252 -0.64 -28.22 -4.39
C GLY A 252 0.09 -27.24 -3.46
N ILE A 253 -0.44 -26.03 -3.33
CA ILE A 253 0.03 -24.99 -2.38
C ILE A 253 -0.43 -25.36 -0.97
N THR A 254 0.15 -26.40 -0.39
CA THR A 254 -0.03 -26.81 1.00
C THR A 254 1.32 -27.23 1.56
N GLY A 255 2.19 -26.24 1.77
CA GLY A 255 3.41 -26.40 2.55
C GLY A 255 3.59 -25.16 3.40
N GLN A 256 3.78 -25.32 4.70
CA GLN A 256 4.12 -24.21 5.58
C GLN A 256 5.40 -23.55 5.06
N VAL A 257 5.30 -22.28 4.67
CA VAL A 257 6.45 -21.48 4.27
C VAL A 257 7.26 -21.18 5.53
N GLY A 258 8.46 -21.76 5.60
CA GLY A 258 9.33 -21.64 6.75
C GLY A 258 10.14 -20.35 6.72
N VAL A 259 10.18 -19.67 7.88
CA VAL A 259 11.03 -18.53 8.30
C VAL A 259 10.59 -17.14 7.78
N PRO A 260 10.39 -16.14 8.67
CA PRO A 260 9.91 -14.83 8.26
C PRO A 260 10.96 -14.06 7.45
N LEU A 261 10.50 -13.37 6.41
CA LEU A 261 11.23 -12.35 5.63
C LEU A 261 11.99 -11.31 6.48
N PHE A 262 11.72 -11.23 7.79
CA PHE A 262 12.22 -10.21 8.70
C PHE A 262 13.15 -10.72 9.82
N SER A 263 13.51 -12.00 9.90
CA SER A 263 14.39 -12.51 10.99
C SER A 263 15.86 -12.71 10.62
N ARG A 264 16.34 -12.27 9.45
CA ARG A 264 17.76 -12.41 9.06
C ARG A 264 18.45 -11.08 8.78
N SER A 265 18.10 -10.03 9.54
CA SER A 265 19.03 -8.94 9.83
C SER A 265 19.44 -9.09 11.29
N ALA A 266 20.69 -9.49 11.49
CA ALA A 266 21.29 -9.59 12.81
C ALA A 266 21.19 -8.26 13.58
N ASN A 267 21.02 -8.40 14.90
CA ASN A 267 21.21 -7.44 15.98
C ASN A 267 20.03 -6.48 16.30
N ASN A 268 19.31 -6.87 17.37
CA ASN A 268 18.66 -6.04 18.40
C ASN A 268 18.18 -4.65 17.98
N THR A 269 17.19 -4.61 17.08
CA THR A 269 16.21 -3.51 17.08
C THR A 269 14.82 -4.09 17.21
N PRO A 270 14.01 -3.66 18.19
CA PRO A 270 12.63 -4.13 18.29
C PRO A 270 11.90 -3.72 17.00
N VAL A 271 11.36 -4.71 16.30
CA VAL A 271 10.42 -4.48 15.21
C VAL A 271 9.25 -3.70 15.82
N SER A 272 9.09 -2.45 15.41
CA SER A 272 8.04 -1.57 15.93
C SER A 272 6.67 -2.28 15.84
N PRO A 273 5.85 -2.27 16.90
CA PRO A 273 4.53 -2.93 16.91
C PRO A 273 3.54 -2.39 15.84
N ALA A 274 3.90 -1.34 15.12
CA ALA A 274 3.15 -0.80 13.98
C ALA A 274 3.01 -1.76 12.77
N PHE A 275 3.68 -2.92 12.76
CA PHE A 275 3.59 -3.90 11.67
C PHE A 275 2.30 -4.76 11.68
N GLN A 276 1.58 -4.85 12.81
CA GLN A 276 0.40 -5.71 12.95
C GLN A 276 -0.93 -5.01 12.64
N SER A 277 -0.98 -3.68 12.64
CA SER A 277 -2.21 -2.91 12.40
C SER A 277 -2.09 -2.07 11.12
N MET A 278 -2.10 -2.72 9.96
CA MET A 278 -2.30 -2.02 8.68
C MET A 278 -3.59 -2.51 8.04
N PRO A 279 -4.50 -1.60 7.63
CA PRO A 279 -5.78 -1.98 7.07
C PRO A 279 -5.55 -2.61 5.69
N LEU A 280 -5.57 -3.95 5.68
CA LEU A 280 -5.50 -4.80 4.49
C LEU A 280 -6.38 -4.27 3.36
N PHE A 281 -7.53 -3.67 3.69
CA PHE A 281 -8.56 -3.16 2.78
C PHE A 281 -8.05 -2.20 1.69
N LEU A 282 -7.15 -1.26 2.00
CA LEU A 282 -6.63 -0.32 1.00
C LEU A 282 -5.65 -1.00 0.02
N GLU A 283 -4.90 -2.00 0.48
CA GLU A 283 -4.04 -2.82 -0.37
C GLU A 283 -4.87 -3.63 -1.38
N GLN A 284 -6.10 -4.03 -0.99
CA GLN A 284 -7.05 -4.77 -1.85
C GLN A 284 -7.57 -3.90 -2.99
N PHE A 285 -7.84 -2.62 -2.73
CA PHE A 285 -8.39 -1.69 -3.73
C PHE A 285 -7.47 -1.49 -4.94
N SER A 286 -6.16 -1.28 -4.72
CA SER A 286 -5.20 -1.05 -5.81
C SER A 286 -5.02 -2.26 -6.74
N MET A 287 -5.42 -3.44 -6.27
CA MET A 287 -5.29 -4.70 -7.00
C MET A 287 -6.58 -5.14 -7.69
N VAL A 288 -7.74 -4.65 -7.23
CA VAL A 288 -9.07 -5.09 -7.69
C VAL A 288 -9.64 -4.17 -8.79
N ILE A 289 -9.33 -2.87 -8.82
CA ILE A 289 -9.95 -1.91 -9.76
C ILE A 289 -9.18 -1.75 -11.09
N GLY A 290 -8.02 -2.38 -11.26
CA GLY A 290 -7.20 -2.21 -12.47
C GLY A 290 -6.97 -3.47 -13.28
#